data_AF-A0A1I7NTT5-F1
#
_entry.id   AF-A0A1I7NTT5-F1
#
_cell.length_a   1.000
_cell.length_b   1.000
_cell.length_c   1.000
_cell.angle_alpha   90.00
_cell.angle_beta   90.00
_cell.angle_gamma   90.00
#
_symmetry.space_group_name_H-M   'P 1'
#
loop_
_entity.id
_entity.type
_entity.pdbx_description
1 polymer ?
#
loop_
_entity_poly.entity_id
_entity_poly.type
_entity_poly.pdbx_seq_one_letter_code
_entity_poly.pdbx_strand_id
1 'polypeptide(L)'
;MTSYVRVSAEQIPSGATALLLFVHQDRLCAGVMKRRCDGRLERLVPDDPRPEDLVLGICRLMADMGPEDDLLVVLEPMAYWPEAFPRLRGPGRSKPPPRIGDTWSPTDANSAER
;
A
#
# COMPACT_ATOMS: atom_id res chain seq x y z
N MET A 1 9.66 0.16 11.54
CA MET A 1 8.57 1.07 11.99
C MET A 1 7.43 0.98 10.99
N THR A 2 6.35 0.27 11.35
CA THR A 2 5.13 0.09 10.55
C THR A 2 4.62 1.42 9.99
N SER A 3 4.46 1.53 8.67
CA SER A 3 3.86 2.69 8.04
C SER A 3 2.58 2.35 7.29
N TYR A 4 1.70 3.34 7.11
CA TYR A 4 0.46 3.20 6.36
C TYR A 4 0.72 3.64 4.93
N VAL A 5 0.53 2.75 3.96
CA VAL A 5 0.88 3.01 2.56
C VAL A 5 -0.35 2.87 1.68
N ARG A 6 -0.71 3.94 0.97
CA ARG A 6 -1.79 3.91 -0.02
C ARG A 6 -1.34 3.15 -1.25
N VAL A 7 -2.13 2.18 -1.67
CA VAL A 7 -1.89 1.38 -2.89
C VAL A 7 -3.18 1.22 -3.68
N SER A 8 -3.06 0.94 -4.98
CA SER A 8 -4.15 0.36 -5.77
C SER A 8 -4.26 -1.14 -5.49
N ALA A 9 -5.38 -1.77 -5.88
CA ALA A 9 -5.56 -3.20 -5.66
C ALA A 9 -4.51 -4.04 -6.40
N GLU A 10 -4.06 -3.59 -7.57
CA GLU A 10 -3.05 -4.24 -8.40
C GLU A 10 -1.62 -4.13 -7.82
N GLN A 11 -1.40 -3.13 -6.97
CA GLN A 11 -0.12 -2.90 -6.29
C GLN A 11 0.03 -3.76 -5.02
N ILE A 12 -1.02 -4.47 -4.60
CA ILE A 12 -0.92 -5.44 -3.51
C ILE A 12 0.04 -6.57 -3.96
N PRO A 13 1.07 -6.91 -3.17
CA PRO A 13 1.94 -8.04 -3.48
C PRO A 13 1.16 -9.37 -3.55
N SER A 14 1.58 -10.29 -4.41
CA SER A 14 0.96 -11.60 -4.49
C SER A 14 1.06 -12.35 -3.16
N GLY A 15 -0.07 -12.89 -2.69
CA GLY A 15 -0.18 -13.55 -1.38
C GLY A 15 -0.41 -12.59 -0.20
N ALA A 16 -0.36 -11.27 -0.42
CA ALA A 16 -0.54 -10.28 0.63
C ALA A 16 -1.99 -9.80 0.77
N THR A 17 -2.22 -9.10 1.87
CA THR A 17 -3.50 -8.51 2.24
C THR A 17 -3.34 -7.01 2.47
N ALA A 18 -4.38 -6.26 2.18
CA ALA A 18 -4.47 -4.83 2.39
C ALA A 18 -5.78 -4.48 3.10
N LEU A 19 -5.76 -3.39 3.87
CA LEU A 19 -6.95 -2.76 4.40
C LEU A 19 -7.75 -2.17 3.24
N LEU A 20 -9.02 -2.53 3.15
CA LEU A 20 -9.95 -1.91 2.20
C LEU A 20 -10.84 -0.93 2.95
N LEU A 21 -10.79 0.34 2.58
CA LEU A 21 -11.76 1.33 3.03
C LEU A 21 -12.77 1.62 1.92
N PHE A 22 -14.05 1.59 2.27
CA PHE A 22 -15.16 1.79 1.35
C PHE A 22 -16.32 2.51 2.03
N VAL A 23 -17.23 3.10 1.26
CA VAL A 23 -18.43 3.73 1.78
C VAL A 23 -19.62 2.79 1.63
N HIS A 24 -20.36 2.59 2.71
CA HIS A 24 -21.63 1.87 2.73
C HIS A 24 -22.65 2.72 3.50
N GLN A 25 -23.82 2.97 2.89
CA GLN A 25 -24.86 3.83 3.47
C GLN A 25 -24.30 5.19 3.95
N ASP A 26 -23.55 5.86 3.08
CA ASP A 26 -22.90 7.17 3.34
C ASP A 26 -21.91 7.19 4.52
N ARG A 27 -21.46 6.04 4.99
CA ARG A 27 -20.52 5.92 6.11
C ARG A 27 -19.30 5.07 5.74
N LEU A 28 -18.15 5.46 6.28
CA LEU A 28 -16.87 4.78 6.05
C LEU A 28 -16.82 3.43 6.78
N CYS A 29 -16.52 2.36 6.05
CA CYS A 29 -16.39 1.00 6.54
C CYS A 29 -15.00 0.43 6.25
N ALA A 30 -14.62 -0.60 7.00
CA ALA A 30 -13.41 -1.39 6.76
C ALA A 30 -13.74 -2.78 6.24
N GLY A 31 -12.86 -3.29 5.40
CA GLY A 31 -12.80 -4.68 4.97
C GLY A 31 -11.36 -5.05 4.64
N VAL A 32 -11.20 -6.19 3.99
CA VAL A 32 -9.90 -6.70 3.59
C VAL A 32 -9.89 -6.97 2.09
N MET A 33 -8.84 -6.51 1.41
CA MET A 33 -8.54 -6.88 0.04
C MET A 33 -7.37 -7.85 0.04
N LYS A 34 -7.53 -9.03 -0.53
CA LYS A 34 -6.47 -10.04 -0.63
C LYS A 34 -6.08 -10.23 -2.07
N ARG A 35 -4.77 -10.26 -2.35
CA ARG A 35 -4.28 -10.74 -3.65
C ARG A 35 -3.78 -12.16 -3.48
N ARG A 36 -4.43 -13.11 -4.13
CA ARG A 36 -4.02 -14.51 -4.14
C ARG A 36 -2.72 -14.70 -4.92
N CYS A 37 -2.04 -15.83 -4.69
CA CYS A 37 -0.80 -16.17 -5.42
C CYS A 37 -1.01 -16.37 -6.93
N ASP A 38 -2.24 -16.70 -7.36
CA ASP A 38 -2.64 -16.79 -8.77
C ASP A 38 -2.94 -15.41 -9.40
N GLY A 39 -2.76 -14.33 -8.64
CA GLY A 39 -2.99 -12.96 -9.08
C GLY A 39 -4.42 -12.47 -8.95
N ARG A 40 -5.38 -13.32 -8.56
CA ARG A 40 -6.77 -12.90 -8.34
C ARG A 40 -6.91 -11.99 -7.12
N LEU A 41 -7.81 -11.02 -7.23
CA LEU A 41 -8.19 -10.13 -6.14
C LEU A 41 -9.48 -10.63 -5.48
N GLU A 42 -9.46 -10.74 -4.16
CA GLU A 42 -10.60 -11.12 -3.34
C GLU A 42 -10.95 -9.98 -2.40
N ARG A 43 -12.20 -9.55 -2.46
CA ARG A 43 -12.79 -8.59 -1.53
C ARG A 43 -13.48 -9.36 -0.41
N LEU A 44 -12.99 -9.19 0.82
CA LEU A 44 -13.53 -9.80 2.03
C LEU A 44 -14.16 -8.69 2.87
N VAL A 45 -15.46 -8.51 2.71
CA VAL A 45 -16.28 -7.55 3.48
C VAL A 45 -17.39 -8.30 4.20
N PRO A 46 -17.79 -7.86 5.41
CA PRO A 46 -18.98 -8.40 6.07
C PRO A 46 -20.24 -8.13 5.24
N ASP A 47 -21.25 -9.00 5.37
CA ASP A 47 -22.55 -8.83 4.70
C ASP A 47 -23.30 -7.56 5.16
N ASP A 48 -23.16 -7.20 6.44
CA ASP A 48 -23.65 -5.94 7.02
C ASP A 48 -22.46 -5.15 7.60
N PRO A 49 -21.75 -4.35 6.79
CA PRO A 49 -20.56 -3.64 7.24
C PRO A 49 -20.95 -2.47 8.13
N ARG A 50 -20.44 -2.50 9.36
CA ARG A 50 -20.70 -1.50 10.40
C ARG A 50 -19.50 -0.56 10.54
N PRO A 51 -19.67 0.75 10.35
CA PRO A 51 -18.61 1.76 10.57
C PRO A 51 -17.99 1.74 11.96
N GLU A 52 -18.73 1.26 12.96
CA GLU A 52 -18.21 1.02 14.31
C GLU A 52 -17.07 0.00 14.33
N ASP A 53 -17.02 -0.91 13.35
CA ASP A 53 -15.99 -1.93 13.19
C ASP A 53 -14.75 -1.42 12.45
N LEU A 54 -14.72 -0.16 11.99
CA LEU A 54 -13.58 0.42 11.26
C LEU A 54 -12.27 0.26 12.04
N VAL A 55 -12.25 0.69 13.30
CA VAL A 55 -11.06 0.63 14.15
C VAL A 55 -10.68 -0.82 14.44
N LEU A 56 -11.67 -1.67 14.75
CA LEU A 56 -11.44 -3.09 15.01
C LEU A 56 -10.88 -3.83 13.79
N GLY A 57 -11.37 -3.51 12.60
CA GLY A 57 -10.88 -4.06 11.34
C GLY A 57 -9.42 -3.68 11.08
N ILE A 58 -9.06 -2.42 11.33
CA ILE A 58 -7.67 -1.95 11.22
C ILE A 58 -6.78 -2.67 12.25
N CYS A 59 -7.20 -2.72 13.51
CA CYS A 59 -6.43 -3.36 14.57
C CYS A 59 -6.22 -4.86 14.33
N ARG A 60 -7.24 -5.57 13.84
CA ARG A 60 -7.13 -7.01 13.49
C ARG A 60 -6.10 -7.24 12.40
N LEU A 61 -6.14 -6.44 11.34
CA LEU A 61 -5.20 -6.58 10.24
C LEU A 61 -3.76 -6.28 10.70
N MET A 62 -3.57 -5.28 11.56
CA MET A 62 -2.26 -4.98 12.14
C MET A 62 -1.76 -6.06 13.11
N ALA A 63 -2.64 -6.77 13.80
CA ALA A 63 -2.26 -7.82 14.74
C ALA A 63 -1.61 -9.04 14.05
N ASP A 64 -1.97 -9.28 12.78
CA ASP A 64 -1.43 -10.37 11.96
C ASP A 64 -0.12 -9.98 11.23
N MET A 65 0.37 -8.75 11.42
CA MET A 65 1.54 -8.20 10.73
C MET A 65 2.80 -8.24 11.59
N GLY A 66 3.96 -8.38 10.94
CA GLY A 66 5.26 -8.22 11.58
C GLY A 66 5.51 -6.76 11.99
N PRO A 67 6.38 -6.51 12.99
CA PRO A 67 6.68 -5.16 13.51
C PRO A 67 7.31 -4.20 12.48
N GLU A 68 7.83 -4.75 11.38
CA GLU A 68 8.46 -3.99 10.29
C GLU A 68 7.61 -3.97 9.02
N ASP A 69 6.44 -4.59 9.01
CA ASP A 69 5.57 -4.64 7.84
C ASP A 69 4.78 -3.33 7.69
N ASP A 70 4.58 -2.89 6.46
CA ASP A 70 3.75 -1.72 6.14
C ASP A 70 2.29 -2.12 5.97
N LEU A 71 1.38 -1.38 6.61
CA LEU A 71 -0.06 -1.57 6.40
C LEU A 71 -0.45 -0.98 5.05
N LEU A 72 -0.70 -1.85 4.08
CA LEU A 72 -1.21 -1.47 2.77
C LEU A 72 -2.69 -1.07 2.87
N VAL A 73 -3.05 0.06 2.27
CA VAL A 73 -4.40 0.62 2.31
C VAL A 73 -4.91 0.88 0.90
N VAL A 74 -6.04 0.27 0.56
CA VAL A 74 -6.81 0.52 -0.65
C VAL A 74 -8.01 1.38 -0.29
N LEU A 75 -8.18 2.50 -0.99
CA LEU A 75 -9.34 3.38 -0.85
C LEU A 75 -10.25 3.20 -2.07
N GLU A 76 -11.48 2.73 -1.84
CA GLU A 76 -12.53 2.73 -2.85
C GLU A 76 -13.02 4.16 -3.17
N PRO A 77 -13.78 4.34 -4.27
CA PRO A 77 -14.42 5.62 -4.53
C PRO A 77 -15.17 6.16 -3.32
N MET A 78 -15.01 7.46 -3.06
CA MET A 78 -15.60 8.18 -1.92
C MET A 78 -15.05 7.81 -0.53
N ALA A 79 -14.26 6.75 -0.39
CA ALA A 79 -13.60 6.43 0.87
C ALA A 79 -12.46 7.42 1.16
N TYR A 80 -12.16 7.60 2.44
CA TYR A 80 -11.10 8.49 2.91
C TYR A 80 -10.31 7.82 4.04
N TRP A 81 -9.07 8.29 4.23
CA TRP A 81 -8.26 7.90 5.37
C TRP A 81 -8.67 8.72 6.60
N PRO A 82 -9.04 8.11 7.73
CA PRO A 82 -9.47 8.88 8.90
C PRO A 82 -8.30 9.65 9.52
N GLU A 83 -8.54 10.92 9.85
CA GLU A 83 -7.51 11.83 10.42
C GLU A 83 -6.98 11.39 11.79
N ALA A 84 -7.73 10.53 12.49
CA ALA A 84 -7.33 9.97 13.79
C ALA A 84 -6.12 9.01 13.68
N PHE A 85 -5.79 8.53 12.47
CA PHE A 85 -4.64 7.65 12.24
C PHE A 85 -3.43 8.44 11.72
N PRO A 86 -2.20 7.92 11.90
CA PRO A 86 -1.01 8.54 11.33
C PRO A 86 -1.12 8.72 9.81
N ARG A 87 -0.30 9.63 9.28
CA ARG A 87 -0.39 10.03 7.87
C ARG A 87 -0.24 8.83 6.94
N LEU A 88 -1.21 8.69 6.06
CA LEU A 88 -1.16 7.75 4.95
C LEU A 88 -0.11 8.20 3.94
N ARG A 89 0.96 7.43 3.79
CA ARG A 89 2.00 7.67 2.78
C ARG A 89 1.40 7.37 1.41
N GLY A 90 1.71 8.22 0.43
CA GLY A 90 1.35 7.93 -0.96
C GLY A 90 2.05 6.65 -1.43
N PRO A 91 1.57 6.04 -2.54
CA PRO A 91 2.34 5.01 -3.20
C PRO A 91 3.70 5.63 -3.49
N GLY A 92 4.76 5.11 -2.85
CA GLY A 92 6.11 5.63 -3.03
C GLY A 92 6.34 5.76 -4.53
N ARG A 93 6.82 6.91 -5.00
CA ARG A 93 7.29 7.01 -6.39
C ARG A 93 8.26 5.85 -6.55
N SER A 94 7.88 4.83 -7.32
CA SER A 94 8.82 3.85 -7.83
C SER A 94 9.96 4.69 -8.39
N LYS A 95 11.15 4.58 -7.80
CA LYS A 95 12.35 5.22 -8.34
C LYS A 95 12.32 4.89 -9.84
N PRO A 96 12.32 5.88 -10.74
CA PRO A 96 12.27 5.58 -12.17
C PRO A 96 13.38 4.57 -12.44
N PRO A 97 13.12 3.52 -13.25
CA PRO A 97 14.17 2.58 -13.60
C PRO A 97 15.39 3.40 -14.06
N PRO A 98 16.62 3.02 -13.65
CA PRO A 98 17.80 3.72 -14.13
C PRO A 98 17.69 3.82 -15.64
N ARG A 99 17.78 5.04 -16.17
CA ARG A 99 17.76 5.22 -17.62
C ARG A 99 18.96 4.45 -18.14
N ILE A 100 18.72 3.54 -19.09
CA ILE A 100 19.79 2.87 -19.82
C ILE A 100 20.58 3.99 -20.50
N GLY A 101 21.72 4.34 -19.91
CA GLY A 101 22.45 5.57 -20.20
C GLY A 101 23.37 6.05 -19.07
N ASP A 102 23.09 5.69 -17.81
CA ASP A 102 23.96 6.01 -16.66
C ASP A 102 25.07 4.96 -16.42
N THR A 103 25.31 4.07 -17.39
CA THR A 103 26.53 3.24 -17.42
C THR A 103 27.67 4.07 -17.97
N TRP A 104 28.53 4.55 -17.06
CA TRP A 104 29.98 4.71 -17.22
C TRP A 104 30.47 5.09 -18.63
N SER A 105 30.87 6.36 -18.82
CA SER A 105 31.77 6.74 -19.91
C SER A 105 33.22 6.50 -19.48
N PRO A 106 33.97 5.56 -20.07
CA PRO A 106 35.42 5.50 -19.90
C PRO A 106 36.04 6.51 -20.88
N THR A 107 36.11 7.77 -20.47
CA THR A 107 36.92 8.77 -21.19
C THR A 107 37.51 9.75 -20.21
N ASP A 108 38.45 9.27 -19.40
CA ASP A 108 39.58 10.06 -18.90
C ASP A 108 40.78 9.12 -18.75
N ALA A 109 41.18 8.54 -19.89
CA ALA A 109 42.58 8.27 -20.10
C ALA A 109 43.20 9.55 -20.68
N ASN A 110 44.23 10.04 -20.01
CA ASN A 110 45.30 10.87 -20.53
C ASN A 110 45.12 12.40 -20.45
N SER A 111 45.67 13.01 -19.39
CA SER A 111 46.37 14.30 -19.45
C SER A 111 47.17 14.57 -18.15
N ALA A 112 48.39 15.11 -18.34
CA ALA A 112 49.45 15.48 -17.38
C ALA A 112 50.42 14.32 -17.06
N GLU A 113 51.55 14.13 -17.75
CA GLU A 113 52.63 15.09 -18.04
C GLU A 113 52.88 16.07 -16.89
N ARG A 114 53.69 15.64 -15.91
CA ARG A 114 54.98 16.27 -15.55
C ARG A 114 55.76 15.43 -14.54
#